data_AF-A0A7L2MBJ0-F1
#
_entry.id   AF-A0A7L2MBJ0-F1
#
_cell.length_a   1.000
_cell.length_b   1.000
_cell.length_c   1.000
_cell.angle_alpha   90.00
_cell.angle_beta   90.00
_cell.angle_gamma   90.00
#
_symmetry.space_group_name_H-M   'P 1'
#
loop_
_entity.id
_entity.type
_entity.pdbx_description
1 polymer ?
#
loop_
_entity_poly.entity_id
_entity_poly.type
_entity_poly.pdbx_seq_one_letter_code
_entity_poly.pdbx_strand_id
1 'polypeptide(L)'
;GAAPGTAPDSFKATHFGSFVRQLNLYGFQKVLGCVGAAVPGDAGGWLHFRNANFRRDRPDLLLHIKRLTRANRQRLAAGLEV
;
A
#
# COMPACT_ATOMS: atom_id res chain seq x y z
N GLY A 1 18.21 17.93 -21.16
CA GLY A 1 18.23 16.51 -20.76
C GLY A 1 17.49 16.36 -19.46
N ALA A 2 16.50 15.47 -19.39
CA ALA A 2 15.74 15.21 -18.17
C ALA A 2 15.61 13.69 -17.97
N ALA A 3 16.21 13.20 -16.89
CA ALA A 3 16.03 11.87 -16.32
C ALA A 3 16.47 11.94 -14.83
N PRO A 4 15.99 11.08 -13.91
CA PRO A 4 14.78 10.26 -13.90
C PRO A 4 13.93 10.45 -12.61
N GLY A 5 12.59 10.38 -12.70
CA GLY A 5 11.81 9.76 -11.62
C GLY A 5 11.11 10.61 -10.55
N THR A 6 11.03 11.94 -10.65
CA THR A 6 10.06 12.68 -9.82
C THR A 6 8.75 12.78 -10.59
N ALA A 7 7.83 11.86 -10.32
CA ALA A 7 6.43 12.06 -10.69
C ALA A 7 5.95 13.31 -9.92
N PRO A 8 5.73 14.46 -10.59
CA PRO A 8 5.15 15.61 -9.90
C PRO A 8 3.68 15.25 -9.65
N ASP A 9 3.26 15.30 -8.39
CA ASP A 9 1.85 15.17 -8.00
C ASP A 9 1.17 13.81 -8.22
N SER A 10 1.84 12.69 -7.91
CA SER A 10 1.17 11.36 -7.94
C SER A 10 -0.11 11.31 -7.07
N PHE A 11 -0.21 12.17 -6.05
CA PHE A 11 -1.38 12.26 -5.18
C PHE A 11 -1.68 13.72 -4.82
N LYS A 12 -2.95 14.12 -4.95
CA LYS A 12 -3.47 15.41 -4.46
C LYS A 12 -3.53 15.52 -2.92
N ALA A 13 -3.13 14.47 -2.20
CA ALA A 13 -3.25 14.40 -0.76
C ALA A 13 -2.02 15.01 -0.08
N THR A 14 -2.24 16.03 0.76
CA THR A 14 -1.17 16.69 1.53
C THR A 14 -0.78 15.90 2.79
N HIS A 15 -1.67 15.03 3.27
CA HIS A 15 -1.47 14.27 4.50
C HIS A 15 -1.11 12.81 4.24
N PHE A 16 -0.05 12.34 4.89
CA PHE A 16 0.40 10.94 4.83
C PHE A 16 -0.69 9.95 5.28
N GLY A 17 -1.53 10.33 6.25
CA GLY A 17 -2.65 9.50 6.70
C GLY A 17 -3.66 9.17 5.59
N SER A 18 -3.85 10.06 4.62
CA SER A 18 -4.71 9.82 3.46
C SER A 18 -4.12 8.74 2.55
N PHE A 19 -2.80 8.73 2.39
CA PHE A 19 -2.09 7.70 1.62
C PHE A 19 -2.18 6.33 2.31
N VAL A 20 -1.92 6.26 3.63
CA VAL A 20 -2.06 5.03 4.42
C VAL A 20 -3.50 4.51 4.38
N ARG A 21 -4.50 5.40 4.42
CA ARG A 21 -5.91 5.01 4.27
C ARG A 21 -6.20 4.37 2.91
N GLN A 22 -5.63 4.89 1.82
CA GLN A 22 -5.79 4.28 0.51
C GLN A 22 -5.15 2.89 0.47
N LEU A 23 -3.94 2.72 0.99
CA LEU A 23 -3.28 1.42 1.11
C LEU A 23 -4.19 0.40 1.84
N ASN A 24 -4.75 0.77 3.00
CA ASN A 24 -5.65 -0.08 3.75
C ASN A 24 -6.94 -0.44 2.97
N LEU A 25 -7.47 0.48 2.16
CA LEU A 25 -8.64 0.21 1.31
C LEU A 25 -8.32 -0.76 0.18
N TYR A 26 -7.09 -0.83 -0.28
CA TYR A 26 -6.67 -1.78 -1.32
C TYR A 26 -6.07 -3.07 -0.74
N GLY A 27 -6.28 -3.33 0.55
CA GLY A 27 -5.85 -4.57 1.19
C GLY A 27 -4.35 -4.67 1.45
N PHE A 28 -3.60 -3.57 1.35
CA PHE A 28 -2.22 -3.54 1.81
C PHE A 28 -2.19 -3.64 3.33
N GLN A 29 -1.36 -4.53 3.83
CA GLN A 29 -1.16 -4.75 5.25
C GLN A 29 0.20 -4.19 5.67
N LYS A 30 0.22 -3.47 6.78
CA LYS A 30 1.47 -3.02 7.40
C LYS A 30 2.23 -4.24 7.92
N VAL A 31 3.48 -4.40 7.50
CA VAL A 31 4.37 -5.44 7.97
C VAL A 31 5.00 -4.97 9.27
N LEU A 32 4.45 -5.43 10.40
CA LEU A 32 5.10 -5.33 11.70
C LEU A 32 6.24 -6.36 11.72
N GLY A 33 7.46 -5.93 11.42
CA GLY A 33 8.63 -6.82 11.42
C GLY A 33 9.73 -6.46 10.44
N CYS A 34 9.43 -5.74 9.35
CA CYS A 34 10.45 -5.04 8.57
C CYS A 34 10.80 -3.70 9.24
N VAL A 35 11.09 -3.75 10.54
CA VAL A 35 12.04 -2.81 11.11
C VAL A 35 13.38 -3.25 10.53
N GLY A 36 13.63 -2.88 9.27
CA GLY A 36 14.91 -3.14 8.63
C GLY A 36 15.95 -2.49 9.53
N ALA A 37 16.73 -3.33 10.22
CA ALA A 37 17.89 -2.94 11.01
C ALA A 37 17.79 -1.52 11.58
N ALA A 38 16.90 -1.31 12.57
CA ALA A 38 16.99 -0.10 13.36
C ALA A 38 18.31 -0.15 14.11
N VAL A 39 19.35 0.42 13.50
CA VAL A 39 20.52 0.90 14.24
C VAL A 39 19.93 1.84 15.30
N PRO A 40 20.19 1.61 16.60
CA PRO A 40 19.66 2.48 17.64
C PRO A 40 20.25 3.88 17.41
N GLY A 41 19.44 4.80 16.89
CA GLY A 41 19.89 6.16 16.54
C GLY A 41 19.33 6.72 15.23
N ASP A 42 18.78 5.90 14.34
CA ASP A 42 18.22 6.41 13.08
C ASP A 42 16.77 6.86 13.26
N ALA A 43 16.56 8.17 13.14
CA ALA A 43 15.29 8.82 13.33
C ALA A 43 14.33 8.50 12.18
N GLY A 44 13.44 7.53 12.38
CA GLY A 44 12.26 7.32 11.54
C GLY A 44 12.15 5.89 11.00
N GLY A 45 11.46 5.04 11.75
CA GLY A 45 11.17 3.67 11.32
C GLY A 45 10.41 3.64 9.99
N TRP A 46 11.03 3.07 8.96
CA TRP A 46 10.43 2.87 7.64
C TRP A 46 9.14 2.03 7.73
N LEU A 47 8.05 2.55 7.15
CA LEU A 47 6.77 1.86 7.14
C LEU A 47 6.69 0.91 5.94
N HIS A 48 6.70 -0.39 6.23
CA HIS A 48 6.61 -1.43 5.21
C HIS A 48 5.16 -1.87 5.03
N PHE A 49 4.69 -1.90 3.78
CA PHE A 49 3.38 -2.40 3.41
C PHE A 49 3.52 -3.53 2.38
N ARG A 50 2.71 -4.58 2.52
CA ARG A 50 2.68 -5.70 1.58
C ARG A 50 1.27 -5.99 1.09
N ASN A 51 1.16 -6.46 -0.15
CA ASN A 51 -0.03 -7.09 -0.71
C ASN A 51 0.45 -8.24 -1.61
N ALA A 52 -0.15 -9.43 -1.49
CA ALA A 52 0.26 -10.60 -2.27
C ALA A 52 0.10 -10.39 -3.80
N ASN A 53 -0.85 -9.54 -4.17
CA ASN A 53 -1.16 -9.17 -5.55
C ASN A 53 -0.34 -7.96 -6.04
N PHE A 54 0.50 -7.36 -5.18
CA PHE A 54 1.39 -6.27 -5.56
C PHE A 54 2.83 -6.79 -5.63
N ARG A 55 3.28 -7.17 -6.83
CA ARG A 55 4.62 -7.73 -7.06
C ARG A 55 5.31 -7.04 -8.23
N ARG A 56 6.61 -6.80 -8.06
CA ARG A 56 7.49 -6.34 -9.14
C ARG A 56 7.42 -7.36 -10.29
N ASP A 57 7.38 -6.85 -11.53
CA ASP A 57 7.34 -7.64 -12.77
C ASP A 57 6.06 -8.48 -12.99
N ARG A 58 5.01 -8.28 -12.18
CA ARG A 58 3.71 -8.95 -12.35
C ARG A 58 2.56 -7.94 -12.31
N PRO A 59 2.43 -7.07 -13.34
CA PRO A 59 1.35 -6.10 -13.41
C PRO A 59 -0.03 -6.75 -13.49
N ASP A 60 -0.14 -7.98 -14.00
CA ASP A 60 -1.41 -8.72 -14.09
C ASP A 60 -2.10 -8.89 -12.73
N LEU A 61 -1.32 -9.01 -11.66
CA LEU A 61 -1.84 -9.19 -10.31
C LEU A 61 -2.53 -7.92 -9.77
N LEU A 62 -2.22 -6.74 -10.33
CA LEU A 62 -2.86 -5.48 -9.94
C LEU A 62 -4.38 -5.52 -10.17
N LEU A 63 -4.86 -6.29 -11.15
CA LEU A 63 -6.29 -6.48 -11.42
C LEU A 63 -7.04 -7.13 -10.25
N HIS A 64 -6.33 -7.89 -9.41
CA HIS A 64 -6.87 -8.50 -8.20
C HIS A 64 -6.87 -7.56 -6.99
N ILE A 65 -6.24 -6.38 -7.10
CA ILE A 65 -6.23 -5.37 -6.04
C ILE A 65 -7.46 -4.48 -6.20
N LYS A 66 -8.57 -4.89 -5.58
CA LYS A 66 -9.81 -4.13 -5.61
C LYS A 66 -10.00 -3.29 -4.35
N ARG A 67 -10.68 -2.17 -4.52
CA ARG A 67 -11.02 -1.27 -3.41
C ARG A 67 -12.05 -1.93 -2.49
N LEU A 68 -11.70 -2.07 -1.22
CA LEU A 68 -12.54 -2.55 -0.14
C LEU A 68 -13.51 -1.45 0.32
N THR A 69 -14.53 -1.19 -0.48
CA THR A 69 -15.70 -0.38 -0.09
C THR A 69 -16.47 -1.04 1.05
N ARG A 70 -17.46 -0.35 1.66
CA ARG A 70 -18.29 -0.95 2.73
C ARG A 70 -18.98 -2.23 2.25
N ALA A 71 -19.52 -2.22 1.02
CA ALA A 71 -20.13 -3.38 0.38
C ALA A 71 -19.12 -4.52 0.16
N ASN A 72 -17.90 -4.18 -0.29
CA ASN A 72 -16.86 -5.17 -0.54
C ASN A 72 -16.27 -5.76 0.75
N ARG A 73 -16.16 -4.96 1.82
CA ARG A 73 -15.78 -5.47 3.15
C ARG A 73 -16.82 -6.41 3.71
N GLN A 74 -18.11 -6.12 3.50
CA GLN A 74 -19.19 -7.01 3.92
C GLN A 74 -19.15 -8.33 3.14
N ARG A 75 -18.89 -8.28 1.82
CA ARG A 75 -18.69 -9.47 0.99
C ARG A 75 -17.49 -10.30 1.45
N LEU A 76 -16.36 -9.66 1.72
CA LEU A 76 -15.16 -10.34 2.23
C LEU A 76 -15.40 -10.96 3.61
N ALA A 77 -16.10 -10.26 4.52
CA ALA A 77 -16.49 -10.79 5.83
C ALA A 77 -17.47 -11.97 5.72
N ALA A 78 -18.26 -12.02 4.65
CA ALA A 78 -19.15 -13.12 4.31
C ALA A 78 -18.46 -14.25 3.53
N GLY A 79 -17.14 -14.19 3.31
CA GLY A 79 -16.38 -15.20 2.55
C GLY A 79 -16.64 -15.18 1.05
N LEU A 80 -17.24 -14.11 0.52
CA LEU A 80 -17.52 -13.95 -0.91
C LEU A 80 -16.36 -13.24 -1.59
N GLU A 81 -16.05 -13.67 -2.82
CA GLU A 81 -15.03 -13.01 -3.64
C GLU A 81 -15.45 -11.57 -3.99
N VAL A 82 -14.49 -10.64 -3.91
CA VAL A 82 -14.66 -9.21 -4.18
C VAL A 82 -14.03 -8.85 -5.51
#